data_AF-A0A2H0DMP9-F1
#
_entry.id   AF-A0A2H0DMP9-F1
#
_cell.length_a   1.000
_cell.length_b   1.000
_cell.length_c   1.000
_cell.angle_alpha   90.00
_cell.angle_beta   90.00
_cell.angle_gamma   90.00
#
_symmetry.space_group_name_H-M   'P 1'
#
loop_
_entity.id
_entity.type
_entity.pdbx_description
1 polymer ?
#
loop_
_entity_poly.entity_id
_entity_poly.type
_entity_poly.pdbx_seq_one_letter_code
_entity_poly.pdbx_strand_id
1 'polypeptide(L)'
;MPALLALAIGISAFAAVFALQNTDPVAVSFLVWRKEASLALVLLGTFGLGAALGVLACVPALLKATWKGRHAVKQAAPEKNPAKTSDAPAVPPTNPNPPAS
;
A
#
# COMPACT_ATOMS: atom_id res chain seq x y z
N MET A 1 2.73 -10.07 8.22
CA MET A 1 3.32 -10.03 6.86
C MET A 1 3.97 -11.34 6.42
N PRO A 2 4.89 -11.99 7.17
CA PRO A 2 5.55 -13.22 6.69
C PRO A 2 4.60 -14.42 6.49
N ALA A 3 3.57 -14.53 7.33
CA ALA A 3 2.57 -15.60 7.23
C ALA A 3 1.79 -15.59 5.91
N LEU A 4 1.49 -14.40 5.35
CA LEU A 4 0.76 -14.29 4.08
C LEU A 4 1.63 -14.76 2.90
N LEU A 5 2.93 -14.45 2.93
CA LEU A 5 3.89 -14.91 1.93
C LEU A 5 4.07 -16.43 1.98
N ALA A 6 4.22 -17.00 3.18
CA ALA A 6 4.30 -18.45 3.34
C ALA A 6 3.03 -19.16 2.83
N LEU A 7 1.85 -18.60 3.12
CA LEU A 7 0.58 -19.12 2.62
C LEU A 7 0.48 -19.04 1.10
N ALA A 8 0.86 -17.90 0.50
CA ALA A 8 0.83 -17.72 -0.95
C ALA A 8 1.76 -18.72 -1.67
N ILE A 9 2.96 -18.92 -1.14
CA ILE A 9 3.92 -19.90 -1.67
C ILE A 9 3.35 -21.32 -1.55
N GLY A 10 2.77 -21.67 -0.40
CA GLY A 10 2.14 -22.99 -0.19
C GLY A 10 1.00 -23.27 -1.17
N ILE A 11 0.09 -22.30 -1.34
CA ILE A 11 -1.03 -22.42 -2.30
C ILE A 11 -0.51 -22.54 -3.73
N SER A 12 0.51 -21.76 -4.10
CA SER A 12 1.13 -21.84 -5.43
C SER A 12 1.78 -23.20 -5.69
N ALA A 13 2.49 -23.75 -4.72
CA ALA A 13 3.11 -25.08 -4.84
C ALA A 13 2.06 -26.18 -4.96
N PHE A 14 1.01 -26.13 -4.13
CA PHE A 14 -0.12 -27.07 -4.20
C PHE A 14 -0.80 -27.04 -5.57
N ALA A 15 -1.08 -25.84 -6.10
CA ALA A 15 -1.69 -25.69 -7.41
C ALA A 15 -0.81 -26.25 -8.54
N ALA A 16 0.51 -26.05 -8.47
CA ALA A 16 1.45 -26.61 -9.44
C ALA A 16 1.46 -28.16 -9.41
N VAL A 17 1.49 -28.75 -8.21
CA VAL A 17 1.39 -30.20 -8.03
C VAL A 17 0.05 -30.72 -8.55
N PHE A 18 -1.06 -30.05 -8.22
CA PHE A 18 -2.39 -30.36 -8.73
C PHE A 18 -2.43 -30.35 -10.26
N ALA A 19 -1.79 -29.36 -10.90
CA ALA A 19 -1.70 -29.30 -12.37
C ALA A 19 -0.90 -30.47 -12.97
N LEU A 20 0.22 -30.85 -12.35
CA LEU A 20 1.06 -31.96 -12.82
C LEU A 20 0.41 -33.34 -12.59
N GLN A 21 -0.37 -33.50 -11.52
CA GLN A 21 -1.06 -34.77 -11.24
C GLN A 21 -2.32 -34.95 -12.09
N ASN A 22 -3.02 -33.86 -12.41
CA ASN A 22 -4.26 -33.90 -13.20
C ASN A 22 -3.95 -33.68 -14.68
N THR A 23 -3.09 -34.52 -15.28
CA THR A 23 -2.64 -34.38 -16.68
C THR A 23 -3.60 -34.99 -17.71
N ASP A 24 -4.85 -35.27 -17.32
CA ASP A 24 -5.86 -35.77 -18.25
C ASP A 24 -6.01 -34.80 -19.45
N PRO A 25 -5.77 -35.28 -20.68
CA PRO A 25 -5.67 -34.42 -21.85
C PRO A 25 -7.05 -33.87 -22.21
N VAL A 26 -7.16 -32.55 -22.25
CA VAL A 26 -8.34 -31.82 -22.73
C VAL A 26 -7.98 -31.02 -23.97
N ALA A 27 -8.79 -31.14 -25.00
CA ALA A 27 -8.63 -30.37 -26.23
C ALA A 27 -9.09 -28.92 -26.03
N VAL A 28 -8.16 -27.98 -26.06
CA VAL A 28 -8.44 -26.54 -26.02
C VAL A 28 -8.43 -26.02 -27.46
N SER A 29 -9.56 -25.47 -27.91
CA SER A 29 -9.66 -24.79 -29.20
C SER A 29 -9.83 -23.29 -28.97
N PHE A 30 -8.85 -22.49 -29.39
CA PHE A 30 -8.82 -21.04 -29.23
C PHE A 30 -8.65 -20.35 -30.58
N LEU A 31 -9.74 -19.78 -31.09
CA LEU A 31 -9.85 -19.08 -32.37
C LEU A 31 -9.41 -19.89 -33.60
N VAL A 32 -8.11 -20.06 -33.83
CA VAL A 32 -7.53 -20.87 -34.93
C VAL A 32 -6.60 -21.99 -34.40
N TRP A 33 -6.35 -22.01 -33.09
CA TRP A 33 -5.36 -22.87 -32.45
C TRP A 33 -6.07 -24.02 -31.74
N ARG A 34 -5.60 -25.25 -31.93
CA ARG A 34 -6.07 -26.42 -31.19
C ARG A 34 -4.89 -27.13 -30.57
N LYS A 35 -4.89 -27.22 -29.24
CA LYS A 35 -3.80 -27.80 -28.44
C LYS A 35 -4.43 -28.70 -27.37
N GLU A 36 -3.85 -29.87 -27.17
CA GLU A 36 -4.20 -30.73 -26.04
C GLU A 36 -3.36 -30.32 -24.84
N ALA A 37 -4.03 -30.04 -23.73
CA ALA A 37 -3.40 -29.65 -22.48
C ALA A 37 -4.17 -30.25 -21.31
N SER A 38 -3.47 -30.44 -20.19
CA SER A 38 -4.11 -30.81 -18.93
C SER A 38 -5.19 -29.80 -18.52
N LEU A 39 -6.36 -30.29 -18.11
CA LEU A 39 -7.46 -29.47 -17.59
C LEU A 39 -6.97 -28.53 -16.47
N ALA A 40 -6.22 -29.08 -15.52
CA ALA A 40 -5.72 -28.34 -14.38
C ALA A 40 -4.68 -27.30 -14.78
N LEU A 41 -3.81 -27.59 -15.75
CA LEU A 41 -2.84 -26.62 -16.28
C LEU A 41 -3.55 -25.45 -16.99
N VAL A 42 -4.61 -25.72 -17.74
CA VAL A 42 -5.42 -24.69 -18.40
C VAL A 42 -6.11 -23.79 -17.36
N LEU A 43 -6.72 -24.36 -16.35
CA LEU A 43 -7.36 -23.62 -15.25
C LEU A 43 -6.35 -22.78 -14.46
N LEU A 44 -5.20 -23.36 -14.10
CA LEU A 44 -4.17 -22.65 -13.35
C LEU A 44 -3.57 -21.50 -14.17
N GLY A 45 -3.26 -21.74 -15.44
CA GLY A 45 -2.70 -20.74 -16.34
C GLY A 45 -3.67 -19.60 -16.61
N THR A 46 -4.94 -19.90 -16.91
CA THR A 46 -5.97 -18.87 -17.15
C THR A 46 -6.30 -18.07 -15.90
N PHE A 47 -6.41 -18.72 -14.74
CA PHE A 47 -6.61 -18.05 -13.46
C PHE A 47 -5.43 -17.14 -13.09
N GLY A 48 -4.20 -17.65 -13.19
CA GLY A 48 -2.99 -16.88 -12.90
C GLY A 48 -2.86 -15.65 -13.81
N LEU A 49 -3.15 -15.81 -15.10
CA LEU A 49 -3.18 -14.70 -16.04
C LEU A 49 -4.27 -13.67 -15.70
N GLY A 50 -5.49 -14.13 -15.39
CA GLY A 50 -6.59 -13.26 -14.97
C GLY A 50 -6.27 -12.47 -13.69
N ALA A 51 -5.66 -13.11 -12.70
CA ALA A 51 -5.22 -12.45 -11.47
C ALA A 51 -4.14 -11.39 -11.75
N ALA A 52 -3.14 -11.70 -12.58
CA ALA A 52 -2.11 -10.75 -12.97
C ALA A 52 -2.69 -9.53 -13.69
N LEU A 53 -3.62 -9.75 -14.63
CA LEU A 53 -4.34 -8.67 -15.31
C LEU A 53 -5.21 -7.85 -14.36
N GLY A 54 -5.88 -8.50 -13.40
CA GLY A 54 -6.67 -7.83 -12.37
C GLY A 54 -5.82 -6.93 -11.46
N VAL A 55 -4.66 -7.41 -11.03
CA VAL A 55 -3.69 -6.61 -10.27
C VAL A 55 -3.20 -5.43 -11.11
N LEU A 56 -2.87 -5.66 -12.39
CA LEU A 56 -2.43 -4.61 -13.30
C LEU A 56 -3.51 -3.54 -13.52
N ALA A 57 -4.79 -3.94 -13.60
CA ALA A 57 -5.91 -3.02 -13.71
C ALA A 57 -6.11 -2.16 -12.45
N CYS A 58 -5.69 -2.64 -11.27
CA CYS A 58 -5.73 -1.89 -10.01
C CYS A 58 -4.58 -0.87 -9.84
N VAL A 59 -3.49 -0.99 -10.60
CA VAL A 59 -2.34 -0.07 -10.56
C VAL A 59 -2.72 1.42 -10.70
N PRO A 60 -3.54 1.85 -11.69
CA PRO A 60 -3.93 3.25 -11.81
C PRO A 60 -4.75 3.77 -10.60
N ALA A 61 -5.54 2.90 -9.95
CA ALA A 61 -6.29 3.28 -8.76
C ALA A 61 -5.37 3.50 -7.55
N LEU A 62 -4.39 2.61 -7.35
CA LEU A 62 -3.38 2.74 -6.29
C LEU A 62 -2.52 4.00 -6.48
N LEU A 63 -2.08 4.28 -7.71
CA LEU A 63 -1.31 5.49 -8.03
C LEU A 63 -2.08 6.77 -7.65
N LYS A 64 -3.37 6.87 -8.04
CA LYS A 64 -4.23 8.02 -7.68
C LYS A 64 -4.44 8.17 -6.18
N ALA A 65 -4.55 7.08 -5.43
CA ALA A 65 -4.71 7.10 -3.98
C ALA A 65 -3.49 7.70 -3.27
N THR A 66 -2.27 7.39 -3.73
CA THR A 66 -1.03 7.96 -3.15
C THR A 66 -0.88 9.46 -3.40
N TRP A 67 -1.41 9.98 -4.51
CA TRP A 67 -1.31 11.40 -4.85
C TRP A 67 -2.23 12.28 -4.00
N LYS A 68 -3.45 11.82 -3.67
CA LYS A 68 -4.39 12.59 -2.81
C LYS A 68 -3.87 12.79 -1.37
N GLY A 69 -3.14 11.82 -0.83
CA GLY A 69 -2.56 11.92 0.52
C GLY A 69 -1.54 13.06 0.68
N ARG A 70 -0.87 13.47 -0.41
CA ARG A 70 0.15 14.54 -0.37
C ARG A 70 -0.44 15.96 -0.28
N HIS A 71 -1.72 16.12 -0.62
CA HIS A 71 -2.42 17.41 -0.50
C HIS A 71 -3.15 17.59 0.84
N ALA A 72 -3.57 16.51 1.48
CA ALA A 72 -4.24 16.57 2.79
C ALA A 72 -3.28 16.98 3.94
N VAL A 73 -2.01 16.58 3.87
CA VAL A 73 -1.00 16.94 4.90
C VAL A 73 -0.58 18.42 4.84
N LYS A 74 -0.76 19.09 3.69
CA LYS A 74 -0.40 20.53 3.55
C LYS A 74 -1.41 21.49 4.16
N GLN A 75 -2.58 21.03 4.61
CA GLN A 75 -3.62 21.88 5.20
C GLN A 75 -3.64 21.87 6.74
N ALA A 76 -2.74 21.12 7.38
CA ALA A 76 -2.61 21.06 8.84
C ALA A 76 -1.36 21.80 9.38
N ALA A 77 -0.88 22.84 8.68
CA ALA A 77 0.12 23.76 9.23
C ALA A 77 -0.61 24.83 10.07
N PRO A 78 -0.35 24.93 11.39
CA PRO A 78 -1.10 25.80 12.28
C PRO A 78 -0.79 27.27 12.00
N GLU A 79 -1.87 28.04 11.98
CA GLU A 79 -1.94 29.49 11.90
C GLU A 79 -1.07 30.14 13.00
N LYS A 80 -0.13 30.97 12.54
CA LYS A 80 0.78 31.80 13.32
C LYS A 80 -0.02 32.76 14.22
N ASN A 81 -0.03 32.49 15.53
CA ASN A 81 -0.62 33.35 16.56
C ASN A 81 0.08 34.72 16.61
N PRO A 82 -0.56 35.84 16.25
CA PRO A 82 0.00 37.18 16.37
C PRO A 82 -0.49 37.81 17.69
N ALA A 83 0.13 37.44 18.81
CA ALA A 83 -0.10 38.12 20.08
C ALA A 83 1.20 38.21 20.88
N LYS A 84 2.15 39.00 20.38
CA LYS A 84 3.15 39.65 21.23
C LYS A 84 3.45 41.04 20.64
N THR A 85 2.58 41.99 20.99
CA THR A 85 2.87 43.43 20.86
C THR A 85 2.19 44.15 22.02
N SER A 86 2.62 43.84 23.23
CA SER A 86 2.74 44.84 24.29
C SER A 86 3.78 44.33 25.26
N ASP A 87 4.55 45.27 25.78
CA ASP A 87 5.41 45.14 26.96
C ASP A 87 6.85 44.67 26.70
N ALA A 88 7.66 45.63 26.26
CA ALA A 88 8.93 45.93 26.94
C ALA A 88 9.27 47.42 26.70
N PRO A 89 9.68 48.17 27.73
CA PRO A 89 11.11 48.24 28.05
C PRO A 89 11.43 48.15 29.56
N ALA A 90 12.32 47.24 29.97
CA ALA A 90 13.70 47.51 30.47
C ALA A 90 13.74 48.23 31.84
N VAL A 91 14.23 47.63 32.96
CA VAL A 91 15.65 47.56 33.39
C VAL A 91 15.75 46.84 34.80
N PRO A 92 16.91 46.24 35.20
CA PRO A 92 17.11 45.05 36.08
C PRO A 92 17.13 45.26 37.64
N PRO A 93 17.39 44.21 38.46
CA PRO A 93 17.03 44.17 39.88
C PRO A 93 18.09 44.78 40.81
N THR A 94 17.67 45.53 41.83
CA THR A 94 18.53 45.90 42.96
C THR A 94 17.74 45.92 44.27
N ASN A 95 18.04 44.95 45.12
CA ASN A 95 17.81 45.01 46.56
C ASN A 95 18.95 45.83 47.20
N PRO A 96 18.64 46.80 48.08
CA PRO A 96 19.14 46.66 49.44
C PRO A 96 18.10 47.07 50.51
N ASN A 97 18.18 46.37 51.64
CA ASN A 97 17.49 46.56 52.91
C ASN A 97 17.87 47.92 53.61
N PRO A 98 17.42 48.19 54.86
CA PRO A 98 16.44 49.19 55.34
C PRO A 98 17.09 50.49 55.92
N PRO A 99 16.36 51.52 56.44
CA PRO A 99 16.04 51.58 57.89
C PRO A 99 14.77 52.36 58.31
N ALA A 100 14.31 52.02 59.53
CA ALA A 100 13.75 52.86 60.61
C ALA A 100 12.87 54.10 60.31
N SER A 101 11.68 54.13 60.95
CA SER A 101 11.28 55.13 61.97
C SER A 101 10.05 54.65 62.73
#